data_AF-A0A931FI68-F1
#
_entry.id   AF-A0A931FI68-F1
#
_cell.length_a   1.000
_cell.length_b   1.000
_cell.length_c   1.000
_cell.angle_alpha   90.00
_cell.angle_beta   90.00
_cell.angle_gamma   90.00
#
_symmetry.space_group_name_H-M   'P 1'
#
loop_
_entity.id
_entity.type
_entity.pdbx_description
1 polymer ?
#
loop_
_entity_poly.entity_id
_entity_poly.type
_entity_poly.pdbx_seq_one_letter_code
_entity_poly.pdbx_strand_id
1 'polypeptide(L)'
;MLDGVDVGPEVPETPETRETRAFVAALLADGAADHDPDPAAALPVPEADARTVVREARRLAQRGLSGSVRPVPDEGLTAVAEALVVDEHPSAHRWSEGERREVVRWVALLIERFGEDGVQELILALAERRAEA
;
A
#
# COMPACT_ATOMS: atom_id res chain seq x y z
N MET A 1 -47.76 12.87 -26.16
CA MET A 1 -47.01 13.40 -27.32
C MET A 1 -45.58 13.51 -26.83
N LEU A 2 -44.72 12.57 -27.21
CA LEU A 2 -43.35 12.42 -26.70
C LEU A 2 -42.36 13.26 -27.53
N ASP A 3 -41.25 13.53 -26.85
CA ASP A 3 -39.87 13.65 -27.34
C ASP A 3 -39.26 15.02 -27.62
N GLY A 4 -38.11 15.19 -26.98
CA GLY A 4 -37.18 16.30 -27.09
C GLY A 4 -36.03 16.12 -26.09
N VAL A 5 -35.47 14.90 -25.99
CA VAL A 5 -34.19 14.70 -25.30
C VAL A 5 -33.11 15.22 -26.25
N ASP A 6 -32.55 16.38 -25.90
CA ASP A 6 -31.36 16.94 -26.52
C ASP A 6 -30.17 16.06 -26.14
N VAL A 7 -29.86 15.09 -27.01
CA VAL A 7 -28.64 14.29 -26.90
C VAL A 7 -27.51 15.19 -27.39
N GLY A 8 -26.76 15.75 -26.44
CA GLY A 8 -25.56 16.54 -26.71
C GLY A 8 -24.59 15.81 -27.66
N PRO A 9 -23.70 16.54 -28.34
CA PRO A 9 -22.99 16.05 -29.52
C PRO A 9 -22.31 14.72 -29.23
N GLU A 10 -22.73 13.67 -29.95
CA GLU A 10 -21.98 12.42 -30.05
C GLU A 10 -20.59 12.79 -30.55
N VAL A 11 -19.62 12.84 -29.63
CA VAL A 11 -18.22 12.97 -30.00
C VAL A 11 -17.88 11.74 -30.82
N PRO A 12 -17.61 11.88 -32.13
CA PRO A 12 -17.36 10.72 -32.97
C PRO A 12 -16.12 10.01 -32.42
N GLU A 13 -16.28 8.74 -32.09
CA GLU A 13 -15.17 7.96 -31.56
C GLU A 13 -14.06 7.92 -32.61
N THR A 14 -12.98 8.65 -32.34
CA THR A 14 -11.77 8.55 -33.14
C THR A 14 -11.21 7.14 -32.96
N PRO A 15 -10.51 6.59 -33.97
CA PRO A 15 -9.81 5.32 -33.83
C PRO A 15 -8.89 5.30 -32.59
N GLU A 16 -8.30 6.44 -32.24
CA GLU A 16 -7.47 6.63 -31.02
C GLU A 16 -8.28 6.49 -29.72
N THR A 17 -9.53 6.99 -29.68
CA THR A 17 -10.43 6.83 -28.52
C THR A 17 -10.89 5.37 -28.38
N ARG A 18 -11.12 4.69 -29.51
CA ARG A 18 -11.47 3.27 -29.54
C ARG A 18 -10.30 2.38 -29.10
N GLU A 19 -9.09 2.69 -29.55
CA GLU A 19 -7.86 1.99 -29.17
C GLU A 19 -7.53 2.19 -27.70
N THR A 20 -7.64 3.42 -27.20
CA THR A 20 -7.50 3.73 -25.77
C THR A 20 -8.52 2.97 -24.93
N ARG A 21 -9.79 2.93 -25.36
CA ARG A 21 -10.83 2.17 -24.65
C ARG A 21 -10.58 0.66 -24.71
N ALA A 22 -10.13 0.14 -25.85
CA ALA A 22 -9.78 -1.27 -25.98
C ALA A 22 -8.60 -1.64 -25.08
N PHE A 23 -7.60 -0.77 -24.97
CA PHE A 23 -6.46 -0.93 -24.07
C PHE A 23 -6.89 -0.90 -22.59
N VAL A 24 -7.71 0.08 -22.19
CA VAL A 24 -8.24 0.15 -20.82
C VAL A 24 -9.14 -1.06 -20.52
N ALA A 25 -9.98 -1.48 -21.46
CA ALA A 25 -10.82 -2.67 -21.30
C ALA A 25 -9.98 -3.95 -21.17
N ALA A 26 -8.89 -4.07 -21.94
CA ALA A 26 -7.96 -5.18 -21.83
C ALA A 26 -7.22 -5.17 -20.48
N LEU A 27 -6.77 -4.01 -20.02
CA LEU A 27 -6.13 -3.85 -18.72
C LEU A 27 -7.08 -4.17 -17.55
N LEU A 28 -8.34 -3.75 -17.65
CA LEU A 28 -9.37 -4.08 -16.67
C LEU A 28 -9.77 -5.56 -16.72
N ALA A 29 -9.78 -6.18 -17.91
CA ALA A 29 -10.05 -7.60 -18.05
C ALA A 29 -8.89 -8.48 -17.53
N ASP A 30 -7.65 -8.00 -17.66
CA ASP A 30 -6.44 -8.66 -17.14
C ASP A 30 -6.33 -8.52 -15.60
N GLY A 31 -6.74 -7.36 -15.07
CA GLY A 31 -6.83 -7.10 -13.62
C GLY A 31 -8.09 -7.65 -12.94
N ALA A 32 -9.07 -8.17 -13.70
CA ALA A 32 -10.31 -8.76 -13.19
C ALA A 32 -10.19 -10.27 -12.89
N ALA A 33 -8.98 -10.83 -12.89
CA ALA A 33 -8.73 -11.97 -12.03
C ALA A 33 -8.88 -11.46 -10.59
N ASP A 34 -10.11 -11.50 -10.08
CA ASP A 34 -10.46 -11.28 -8.68
C ASP A 34 -9.44 -12.03 -7.84
N HIS A 35 -8.41 -11.32 -7.37
CA HIS A 35 -7.72 -11.73 -6.18
C HIS A 35 -8.69 -11.39 -5.07
N ASP A 36 -9.74 -12.22 -4.92
CA ASP A 36 -10.46 -12.31 -3.67
C ASP A 36 -9.36 -12.66 -2.67
N PRO A 37 -8.92 -11.71 -1.82
CA PRO A 37 -7.77 -11.96 -0.97
C PRO A 37 -8.19 -13.10 -0.06
N ASP A 38 -7.63 -14.28 -0.28
CA ASP A 38 -7.96 -15.43 0.56
C ASP A 38 -7.69 -15.01 2.00
N PRO A 39 -8.73 -14.90 2.86
CA PRO A 39 -8.54 -14.46 4.23
C PRO A 39 -7.67 -15.45 5.01
N ALA A 40 -7.48 -16.68 4.51
CA ALA A 40 -6.51 -17.63 5.04
C ALA A 40 -5.06 -17.38 4.57
N ALA A 41 -4.86 -16.58 3.51
CA ALA A 41 -3.56 -16.13 3.03
C ALA A 41 -3.07 -14.83 3.71
N ALA A 42 -3.96 -14.11 4.41
CA ALA A 42 -3.57 -12.96 5.22
C ALA A 42 -2.62 -13.41 6.34
N LEU A 43 -1.32 -13.13 6.19
CA LEU A 43 -0.33 -13.43 7.21
C LEU A 43 -0.69 -12.68 8.50
N PRO A 44 -0.84 -13.38 9.64
CA PRO A 44 -1.18 -12.72 10.88
C PRO A 44 -0.05 -11.78 11.28
N VAL A 45 -0.37 -10.51 11.51
CA VAL A 45 0.61 -9.50 11.94
C VAL A 45 1.09 -9.88 13.35
N PRO A 46 2.38 -10.20 13.55
CA PRO A 46 2.89 -10.57 14.87
C PRO A 46 2.89 -9.37 15.82
N GLU A 47 2.57 -9.59 17.10
CA GLU A 47 2.85 -8.59 18.14
C GLU A 47 4.34 -8.25 18.17
N ALA A 48 4.65 -6.95 18.19
CA ALA A 48 6.01 -6.41 18.24
C ALA A 48 6.00 -5.00 18.86
N ASP A 49 7.07 -4.65 19.57
CA ASP A 49 7.28 -3.27 20.02
C ASP A 49 7.62 -2.35 18.85
N ALA A 50 7.35 -1.05 19.01
CA ALA A 50 7.55 -0.07 17.94
C ALA A 50 9.00 0.00 17.45
N ARG A 51 9.98 -0.19 18.34
CA ARG A 51 11.40 -0.16 17.98
C ARG A 51 11.76 -1.32 17.05
N THR A 52 11.21 -2.49 17.29
CA THR A 52 11.38 -3.66 16.44
C THR A 52 10.75 -3.43 15.06
N VAL A 53 9.53 -2.90 15.01
CA VAL A 53 8.86 -2.55 13.74
C VAL A 53 9.66 -1.51 12.96
N VAL A 54 10.07 -0.40 13.60
CA VAL A 54 10.91 0.65 13.00
C VAL A 54 12.20 0.07 12.45
N ARG A 55 12.88 -0.80 13.21
CA ARG A 55 14.15 -1.40 12.78
C ARG A 55 13.99 -2.20 11.48
N GLU A 56 13.00 -3.07 11.42
CA GLU A 56 12.78 -3.92 10.24
C GLU A 56 12.25 -3.13 9.05
N ALA A 57 11.26 -2.24 9.26
CA ALA A 57 10.75 -1.36 8.21
C ALA A 57 11.85 -0.48 7.63
N ARG A 58 12.71 0.09 8.48
CA ARG A 58 13.89 0.86 8.06
C ARG A 58 14.88 0.02 7.27
N ARG A 59 15.20 -1.20 7.74
CA ARG A 59 16.13 -2.11 7.07
C ARG A 59 15.64 -2.42 5.65
N LEU A 60 14.36 -2.73 5.50
CA LEU A 60 13.73 -3.03 4.21
C LEU A 60 13.65 -1.79 3.31
N ALA A 61 13.17 -0.66 3.83
CA ALA A 61 13.06 0.60 3.11
C ALA A 61 14.42 1.10 2.58
N GLN A 62 15.52 0.77 3.25
CA GLN A 62 16.88 1.14 2.85
C GLN A 62 17.57 0.12 1.94
N ARG A 63 16.96 -1.04 1.67
CA ARG A 63 17.58 -2.11 0.88
C ARG A 63 17.98 -1.63 -0.51
N GLY A 64 19.26 -1.62 -0.86
CA GLY A 64 19.73 -1.17 -2.18
C GLY A 64 19.87 0.35 -2.36
N LEU A 65 19.75 1.15 -1.28
CA LEU A 65 20.13 2.56 -1.29
C LEU A 65 21.58 2.73 -0.81
N SER A 66 22.36 3.51 -1.57
CA SER A 66 23.72 3.90 -1.22
C SER A 66 23.71 5.34 -0.70
N GLY A 67 23.35 5.56 0.57
CA GLY A 67 23.37 6.90 1.16
C GLY A 67 22.51 7.08 2.40
N SER A 68 22.65 8.23 3.05
CA SER A 68 21.97 8.59 4.30
C SER A 68 20.80 9.57 4.13
N VAL A 69 20.34 9.81 2.89
CA VAL A 69 19.18 10.68 2.65
C VAL A 69 18.01 10.12 3.45
N ARG A 70 17.51 10.90 4.41
CA ARG A 70 16.32 10.56 5.20
C ARG A 70 15.14 10.96 4.32
N PRO A 71 14.53 10.03 3.57
CA PRO A 71 13.46 10.41 2.69
C PRO A 71 12.26 10.79 3.58
N VAL A 72 11.55 11.84 3.16
CA VAL A 72 10.27 12.20 3.76
C VAL A 72 9.23 11.55 2.86
N PRO A 73 8.39 10.63 3.38
CA PRO A 73 7.38 9.99 2.58
C PRO A 73 6.33 11.01 2.12
N ASP A 74 5.68 10.70 1.01
CA ASP A 74 4.50 11.44 0.56
C ASP A 74 3.43 11.53 1.69
N GLU A 75 2.74 12.68 1.78
CA GLU A 75 1.74 12.93 2.83
C GLU A 75 0.53 12.00 2.69
N GLY A 76 0.12 11.69 1.45
CA GLY A 76 -0.95 10.73 1.19
C GLY A 76 -0.57 9.32 1.63
N LEU A 77 0.65 8.88 1.31
CA LEU A 77 1.17 7.58 1.76
C LEU A 77 1.37 7.51 3.28
N THR A 78 1.67 8.65 3.91
CA THR A 78 1.74 8.74 5.38
C THR A 78 0.37 8.44 6.01
N ALA A 79 -0.71 9.03 5.48
CA ALA A 79 -2.07 8.76 5.95
C ALA A 79 -2.50 7.31 5.69
N VAL A 80 -2.13 6.74 4.55
CA VAL A 80 -2.39 5.32 4.22
C VAL A 80 -1.66 4.39 5.19
N ALA A 81 -0.37 4.64 5.44
CA ALA A 81 0.43 3.85 6.37
C ALA A 81 -0.13 3.91 7.80
N GLU A 82 -0.58 5.09 8.23
CA GLU A 82 -1.21 5.27 9.54
C GLU A 82 -2.50 4.45 9.65
N ALA A 83 -3.46 4.67 8.74
CA ALA A 83 -4.79 4.09 8.83
C ALA A 83 -4.81 2.57 8.57
N LEU A 84 -4.03 2.06 7.62
CA LEU A 84 -4.14 0.66 7.18
C LEU A 84 -3.13 -0.29 7.81
N VAL A 85 -2.04 0.24 8.38
CA VAL A 85 -0.95 -0.61 8.90
C VAL A 85 -0.68 -0.32 10.36
N VAL A 86 -0.47 0.94 10.73
CA VAL A 86 -0.07 1.30 12.10
C VAL A 86 -1.24 1.21 13.07
N ASP A 87 -2.41 1.73 12.70
CA ASP A 87 -3.60 1.71 13.55
C ASP A 87 -4.12 0.29 13.78
N GLU A 88 -4.00 -0.56 12.77
CA GLU A 88 -4.41 -1.98 12.80
C GLU A 88 -3.37 -2.90 13.46
N HIS A 89 -2.17 -2.40 13.78
CA HIS A 89 -1.14 -3.25 14.37
C HIS A 89 -1.53 -3.70 15.79
N PRO A 90 -1.42 -5.01 16.14
CA PRO A 90 -1.93 -5.54 17.42
C PRO A 90 -1.36 -4.85 18.67
N SER A 91 -0.13 -4.38 18.59
CA SER A 91 0.57 -3.69 19.68
C SER A 91 0.44 -2.16 19.65
N ALA A 92 -0.28 -1.58 18.69
CA ALA A 92 -0.31 -0.13 18.45
C ALA A 92 -0.79 0.69 19.67
N HIS A 93 -1.71 0.12 20.45
CA HIS A 93 -2.25 0.74 21.67
C HIS A 93 -1.19 0.91 22.79
N ARG A 94 -0.04 0.22 22.70
CA ARG A 94 1.05 0.29 23.68
C ARG A 94 2.14 1.28 23.28
N TRP A 95 2.07 1.83 22.07
CA TRP A 95 3.09 2.72 21.54
C TRP A 95 2.79 4.17 21.92
N SER A 96 3.83 4.91 22.27
CA SER A 96 3.74 6.36 22.41
C SER A 96 3.47 7.03 21.06
N GLU A 97 3.00 8.27 21.10
CA GLU A 97 2.77 9.06 19.88
C GLU A 97 4.08 9.31 19.10
N GLY A 98 5.23 9.41 19.79
CA GLY A 98 6.54 9.51 19.14
C GLY A 98 6.89 8.23 18.36
N GLU A 99 6.66 7.08 18.98
CA GLU A 99 6.89 5.77 18.37
C GLU A 99 5.95 5.52 17.19
N ARG A 100 4.65 5.82 17.33
CA ARG A 100 3.68 5.70 16.23
C ARG A 100 4.12 6.51 15.03
N ARG A 101 4.46 7.79 15.21
CA ARG A 101 4.92 8.67 14.11
C ARG A 101 6.18 8.13 13.43
N GLU A 102 7.10 7.53 14.18
CA GLU A 102 8.29 6.94 13.59
C GLU A 102 7.98 5.66 12.80
N VAL A 103 7.10 4.80 13.31
CA VAL A 103 6.60 3.63 12.57
C VAL A 103 5.90 4.07 11.28
N VAL A 104 4.93 4.99 11.35
CA VAL A 104 4.20 5.52 10.18
C VAL A 104 5.18 5.99 9.11
N ARG A 105 6.18 6.79 9.49
CA ARG A 105 7.18 7.29 8.54
C ARG A 105 7.89 6.17 7.80
N TRP A 106 8.40 5.15 8.51
CA TRP A 106 9.16 4.08 7.87
C TRP A 106 8.28 3.12 7.06
N VAL A 107 7.05 2.88 7.50
CA VAL A 107 6.07 2.09 6.74
C VAL A 107 5.64 2.84 5.48
N ALA A 108 5.38 4.14 5.55
CA ALA A 108 5.05 4.96 4.39
C ALA A 108 6.17 4.94 3.33
N LEU A 109 7.43 5.06 3.76
CA LEU A 109 8.59 4.92 2.87
C LEU A 109 8.72 3.52 2.25
N LEU A 110 8.31 2.50 2.99
CA LEU A 110 8.32 1.12 2.52
C LEU A 110 7.25 0.91 1.44
N ILE A 111 6.05 1.43 1.66
CA ILE A 111 4.93 1.44 0.70
C ILE A 111 5.30 2.25 -0.55
N GLU A 112 5.88 3.44 -0.38
CA GLU A 112 6.30 4.29 -1.50
C GLU A 112 7.25 3.56 -2.45
N ARG A 113 8.12 2.71 -1.89
CA ARG A 113 9.20 2.07 -2.62
C ARG A 113 8.86 0.70 -3.18
N PHE A 114 8.07 -0.08 -2.45
CA PHE A 114 7.80 -1.48 -2.75
C PHE A 114 6.31 -1.81 -2.78
N GLY A 115 5.43 -0.81 -2.60
CA GLY A 115 3.99 -1.03 -2.54
C GLY A 115 3.59 -1.98 -1.40
N GLU A 116 2.60 -2.82 -1.68
CA GLU A 116 2.09 -3.83 -0.76
C GLU A 116 3.14 -4.91 -0.42
N ASP A 117 3.96 -5.31 -1.39
CA ASP A 117 5.01 -6.32 -1.20
C ASP A 117 5.96 -5.93 -0.05
N GLY A 118 6.24 -4.63 0.08
CA GLY A 118 7.03 -4.10 1.19
C GLY A 118 6.40 -4.39 2.56
N VAL A 119 5.07 -4.25 2.68
CA VAL A 119 4.33 -4.55 3.91
C VAL A 119 4.32 -6.05 4.19
N GLN A 120 4.14 -6.89 3.17
CA GLN A 120 4.22 -8.34 3.32
C GLN A 120 5.62 -8.79 3.79
N GLU A 121 6.68 -8.25 3.20
CA GLU A 121 8.06 -8.51 3.65
C GLU A 121 8.29 -8.06 5.11
N LEU A 122 7.68 -6.95 5.55
CA LEU A 122 7.76 -6.51 6.94
C LEU A 122 7.08 -7.51 7.88
N ILE A 123 5.88 -7.99 7.54
CA ILE A 123 5.16 -8.98 8.34
C ILE A 123 5.98 -10.27 8.48
N LEU A 124 6.57 -10.76 7.38
CA LEU A 124 7.44 -11.93 7.39
C LEU A 124 8.68 -11.71 8.28
N ALA A 125 9.36 -10.58 8.15
CA ALA A 125 10.51 -10.24 8.97
C ALA A 125 10.15 -10.18 10.48
N LEU A 126 8.98 -9.66 10.83
CA LEU A 126 8.50 -9.66 12.22
C LEU A 126 8.18 -11.08 12.71
N ALA A 127 7.64 -11.95 11.86
CA ALA A 127 7.31 -13.32 12.21
C ALA A 127 8.58 -14.14 12.48
N GLU A 128 9.61 -13.97 11.65
CA GLU A 128 10.94 -14.57 11.87
C GLU A 128 11.53 -14.16 13.22
N ARG A 129 11.46 -12.87 13.57
CA ARG A 129 11.97 -12.35 14.86
C ARG A 129 11.26 -12.94 16.07
N ARG A 130 9.95 -13.19 15.96
CA ARG A 130 9.18 -13.84 17.03
C ARG A 130 9.59 -15.29 17.22
N ALA A 131 9.94 -16.00 16.14
CA ALA A 131 10.38 -17.40 16.23
C ALA A 131 11.77 -17.55 16.87
N GLU A 132 12.61 -16.50 16.82
CA GLU A 132 13.96 -16.47 17.39
C GLU A 132 14.00 -16.08 18.89
N ALA A 133 12.91 -15.55 19.45
CA ALA A 133 12.81 -14.97 20.79
C ALA A 133 12.19 -15.93 21.82
#